data_AF-A0A8J8CRN4-F1
#
_entry.id   AF-A0A8J8CRN4-F1
#
_cell.length_a   1.000
_cell.length_b   1.000
_cell.length_c   1.000
_cell.angle_alpha   90.00
_cell.angle_beta   90.00
_cell.angle_gamma   90.00
#
_symmetry.space_group_name_H-M   'P 1'
#
loop_
_entity.id
_entity.type
_entity.pdbx_description
1 polymer ?
#
loop_
_entity_poly.entity_id
_entity_poly.type
_entity_poly.pdbx_seq_one_letter_code
_entity_poly.pdbx_strand_id
1 'polypeptide(L)'
;MSWFFLAAGFIVLLFFGSFSLFGYFAGSMFIFWFILGFAIFCFLLMFTLFIVFRVIGKRREKEVELEPIYHPKTQPSAINDPYIRKKEAPSTGLFGRLFSPRTVQTQPIETPQSQLVQSEPIVIYNIQPITKAPPGSKCMISKLDMKPEDNVVQCVNCHSYFIKDYIVEWLKNHENCPVCQTILRMD
;
A
#
# COMPACT_ATOMS: atom_id res chain seq x y z
N MET A 1 15.24 -26.19 -1.28
CA MET A 1 15.40 -25.95 0.17
C MET A 1 15.65 -27.22 1.00
N SER A 2 15.21 -28.44 0.62
CA SER A 2 15.31 -29.62 1.50
C SER A 2 16.72 -30.18 1.74
N TRP A 3 17.65 -30.07 0.78
CA TRP A 3 19.00 -30.64 0.93
C TRP A 3 19.85 -29.95 2.02
N PHE A 4 19.62 -28.64 2.25
CA PHE A 4 20.28 -27.89 3.31
C PHE A 4 19.90 -28.39 4.71
N PHE A 5 18.63 -28.74 4.93
CA PHE A 5 18.16 -29.26 6.22
C PHE A 5 18.70 -30.66 6.49
N LEU A 6 18.82 -31.50 5.44
CA LEU A 6 19.45 -32.81 5.53
C LEU A 6 20.94 -32.71 5.87
N ALA A 7 21.67 -31.83 5.19
CA ALA A 7 23.09 -31.60 5.47
C ALA A 7 23.31 -31.04 6.89
N ALA A 8 22.49 -30.07 7.31
CA ALA A 8 22.56 -29.51 8.66
C ALA A 8 22.24 -30.56 9.73
N GLY A 9 21.20 -31.37 9.52
CA GLY A 9 20.84 -32.46 10.44
C GLY A 9 21.93 -33.52 10.56
N PHE A 10 22.59 -33.86 9.44
CA PHE A 10 23.69 -34.82 9.43
C PHE A 10 24.93 -34.28 10.16
N ILE A 11 25.27 -33.01 10.00
CA ILE A 11 26.36 -32.36 10.73
C ILE A 11 26.08 -32.37 12.23
N VAL A 12 24.84 -32.07 12.64
CA VAL A 12 24.44 -32.12 14.06
C VAL A 12 24.54 -33.54 14.61
N LEU A 13 24.11 -34.55 13.85
CA LEU A 13 24.22 -35.97 14.22
C LEU A 13 25.66 -36.44 14.37
N LEU A 14 26.55 -36.06 13.44
CA LEU A 14 27.96 -36.40 13.52
C LEU A 14 28.64 -35.72 14.71
N PHE A 15 28.30 -34.46 14.99
CA PHE A 15 28.73 -33.79 16.21
C PHE A 15 28.24 -34.58 17.43
N PHE A 16 26.93 -34.79 17.58
CA PHE A 16 26.37 -35.46 18.76
C PHE A 16 26.93 -36.88 18.95
N GLY A 17 27.03 -37.67 17.88
CA GLY A 17 27.57 -39.03 17.93
C GLY A 17 29.05 -39.06 18.31
N SER A 18 29.87 -38.15 17.77
CA SER A 18 31.29 -38.07 18.11
C SER A 18 31.49 -37.64 19.57
N PHE A 19 30.67 -36.70 20.06
CA PHE A 19 30.74 -36.23 21.44
C PHE A 19 30.23 -37.26 22.46
N SER A 20 29.19 -38.05 22.13
CA SER A 20 28.75 -39.16 22.97
C SER A 20 29.81 -40.24 23.10
N LEU A 21 30.52 -40.55 22.00
CA LEU A 21 31.64 -41.50 22.02
C LEU A 21 32.81 -40.95 22.86
N PHE A 22 33.16 -39.67 22.70
CA PHE A 22 34.28 -39.06 23.41
C PHE A 22 34.02 -38.89 24.92
N GLY A 23 32.80 -38.50 25.30
CA GLY A 23 32.40 -38.35 26.70
C GLY A 23 32.44 -39.67 27.47
N TYR A 24 32.25 -40.80 26.78
CA TYR A 24 32.36 -42.12 27.39
C TYR A 24 33.79 -42.46 27.83
N PHE A 25 34.81 -41.95 27.13
CA PHE A 25 36.22 -42.24 27.44
C PHE A 25 36.89 -41.19 28.34
N ALA A 26 36.41 -39.94 28.37
CA ALA A 26 37.16 -38.81 28.95
C ALA A 26 36.82 -38.44 30.42
N GLY A 27 35.85 -39.10 31.06
CA GLY A 27 35.51 -38.86 32.48
C GLY A 27 34.79 -37.52 32.75
N SER A 28 34.56 -37.22 34.04
CA SER A 28 33.60 -36.18 34.49
C SER A 28 33.99 -34.73 34.20
N MET A 29 35.27 -34.40 34.03
CA MET A 29 35.69 -33.04 33.67
C MET A 29 35.31 -32.66 32.23
N PHE A 30 35.10 -33.64 31.36
CA PHE A 30 34.72 -33.40 29.97
C PHE A 30 33.28 -32.88 29.83
N ILE A 31 32.41 -33.22 30.79
CA ILE A 31 30.99 -32.84 30.76
C ILE A 31 30.82 -31.32 30.84
N PHE A 32 31.59 -30.63 31.67
CA PHE A 32 31.52 -29.17 31.80
C PHE A 32 31.93 -28.44 30.51
N TRP A 33 33.04 -28.89 29.90
CA TRP A 33 33.50 -28.36 28.62
C TRP A 33 32.53 -28.65 27.48
N PHE A 34 31.86 -29.81 27.54
CA PHE A 34 30.81 -30.16 26.59
C PHE A 34 29.59 -29.24 26.71
N ILE A 35 29.09 -29.01 27.93
CA ILE A 35 27.95 -28.11 28.15
C ILE A 35 28.30 -26.68 27.70
N LEU A 36 29.50 -26.21 28.02
CA LEU A 36 29.98 -24.89 27.59
C LEU A 36 30.09 -24.80 26.06
N GLY A 37 30.68 -25.82 25.43
CA GLY A 37 30.79 -25.89 23.97
C GLY A 37 29.43 -25.94 23.28
N PHE A 38 28.48 -26.72 23.81
CA PHE A 38 27.13 -26.79 23.30
C PHE A 38 26.40 -25.44 23.41
N ALA A 39 26.53 -24.75 24.54
CA ALA A 39 25.95 -23.42 24.74
C ALA A 39 26.50 -22.41 23.72
N ILE A 40 27.83 -22.38 23.50
CA ILE A 40 28.47 -21.52 22.50
C ILE A 40 27.98 -21.88 21.09
N PHE A 41 27.90 -23.17 20.77
CA PHE A 41 27.40 -23.64 19.48
C PHE A 41 25.96 -23.21 19.22
N CYS A 42 25.06 -23.40 20.20
CA CYS A 42 23.67 -22.93 20.11
C CYS A 42 23.59 -21.42 19.89
N PHE A 43 24.42 -20.64 20.59
CA PHE A 43 24.48 -19.19 20.41
C PHE A 43 24.92 -18.81 18.99
N LEU A 44 25.96 -19.45 18.45
CA LEU A 44 26.43 -19.22 17.09
C LEU A 44 25.39 -19.62 16.03
N LEU A 45 24.67 -20.73 16.25
CA LEU A 45 23.59 -21.16 15.36
C LEU A 45 22.45 -20.13 15.34
N MET A 46 21.99 -19.69 16.52
CA MET A 46 20.97 -18.64 16.63
C MET A 46 21.41 -17.32 15.99
N PHE A 47 22.68 -16.93 16.18
CA PHE A 47 23.25 -15.73 15.56
C PHE A 47 23.31 -15.85 14.03
N THR A 48 23.69 -17.01 13.51
CA THR A 48 23.72 -17.28 12.06
C THR A 48 22.32 -17.23 11.47
N LEU A 49 21.33 -17.87 12.12
CA LEU A 49 19.93 -17.77 11.71
C LEU A 49 19.44 -16.33 11.74
N PHE A 50 19.79 -15.56 12.77
CA PHE A 50 19.43 -14.15 12.86
C PHE A 50 20.00 -13.33 11.70
N ILE A 51 21.27 -13.53 11.34
CA ILE A 51 21.88 -12.89 10.14
C ILE A 51 21.13 -13.30 8.88
N VAL A 52 20.87 -14.60 8.70
CA VAL A 52 20.14 -15.12 7.54
C VAL A 52 18.74 -14.52 7.45
N PHE A 53 18.00 -14.44 8.56
CA PHE A 53 16.68 -13.80 8.60
C PHE A 53 16.76 -12.30 8.28
N ARG A 54 17.76 -11.58 8.79
CA ARG A 54 17.95 -10.17 8.42
C ARG A 54 18.28 -9.98 6.93
N VAL A 55 19.12 -10.85 6.38
CA VAL A 55 19.51 -10.78 4.96
C VAL A 55 18.35 -11.19 4.04
N ILE A 56 17.61 -12.24 4.38
CA ILE A 56 16.44 -12.70 3.63
C ILE A 56 15.30 -11.68 3.74
N GLY A 57 15.07 -11.10 4.93
CA GLY A 57 14.10 -10.03 5.13
C GLY A 57 14.37 -8.85 4.19
N LYS A 58 15.65 -8.49 4.00
CA LYS A 58 16.06 -7.42 3.08
C LYS A 58 16.00 -7.80 1.59
N ARG A 59 15.96 -9.10 1.24
CA ARG A 59 15.83 -9.55 -0.16
C ARG A 59 14.39 -9.63 -0.65
N ARG A 60 13.42 -9.89 0.23
CA ARG A 60 12.00 -9.92 -0.20
C ARG A 60 11.49 -8.57 -0.72
N GLU A 61 12.15 -7.47 -0.39
CA GLU A 61 11.83 -6.15 -0.94
C GLU A 61 12.31 -5.96 -2.39
N LYS A 62 13.28 -6.74 -2.88
CA LYS A 62 13.90 -6.52 -4.20
C LYS A 62 13.40 -7.47 -5.29
N GLU A 63 12.84 -8.62 -4.93
CA GLU A 63 12.44 -9.65 -5.90
C GLU A 63 11.01 -9.44 -6.46
N VAL A 64 10.25 -8.49 -5.91
CA VAL A 64 8.96 -8.04 -6.48
C VAL A 64 9.12 -6.87 -7.47
N GLU A 65 10.33 -6.29 -7.58
CA GLU A 65 10.63 -5.15 -8.47
C GLU A 65 10.86 -5.56 -9.94
N LEU A 66 10.90 -6.86 -10.26
CA LEU A 66 11.23 -7.34 -11.61
C LEU A 66 10.14 -8.20 -12.24
N GLU A 67 8.86 -7.89 -12.03
CA GLU A 67 7.84 -8.31 -13.00
C GLU A 67 7.75 -7.23 -14.09
N PRO A 68 8.12 -7.52 -15.35
CA PRO A 68 8.02 -6.54 -16.42
C PRO A 68 6.56 -6.16 -16.62
N ILE A 69 6.24 -4.91 -16.29
CA ILE A 69 4.95 -4.26 -16.56
C ILE A 69 4.62 -4.47 -18.04
N TYR A 70 3.69 -5.38 -18.31
CA TYR A 70 3.11 -5.56 -19.62
C TYR A 70 2.23 -4.34 -19.87
N HIS A 71 2.79 -3.30 -20.49
CA HIS A 71 2.01 -2.15 -20.93
C HIS A 71 0.93 -2.64 -21.91
N PRO A 72 -0.37 -2.56 -21.58
CA PRO A 72 -1.40 -2.72 -22.59
C PRO A 72 -1.22 -1.57 -23.57
N LYS A 73 -0.92 -1.89 -24.83
CA LYS A 73 -0.89 -0.90 -25.91
C LYS A 73 -2.25 -0.23 -25.95
N THR A 74 -2.33 1.01 -25.47
CA THR A 74 -3.49 1.87 -25.63
C THR A 74 -3.71 2.04 -27.12
N GLN A 75 -4.77 1.42 -27.61
CA GLN A 75 -5.26 1.58 -28.96
C GLN A 75 -5.76 3.03 -29.07
N PRO A 76 -5.23 3.86 -29.99
CA PRO A 76 -5.71 5.22 -30.18
C PRO A 76 -7.11 5.15 -30.80
N SER A 77 -8.14 5.22 -29.96
CA SER A 77 -9.50 5.45 -30.43
C SER A 77 -9.63 6.91 -30.84
N ALA A 78 -9.75 7.11 -32.15
CA ALA A 78 -9.94 8.38 -32.81
C ALA A 78 -11.02 9.23 -32.14
N ILE A 79 -10.60 10.37 -31.57
CA ILE A 79 -11.47 11.50 -31.28
C ILE A 79 -11.82 12.12 -32.64
N ASN A 80 -13.05 11.86 -33.09
CA ASN A 80 -13.68 12.64 -34.14
C ASN A 80 -14.25 13.89 -33.47
N ASP A 81 -13.56 15.02 -33.65
CA ASP A 81 -14.03 16.34 -33.21
C ASP A 81 -14.42 17.16 -34.45
N PRO A 82 -15.72 17.24 -34.80
CA PRO A 82 -16.16 18.15 -35.84
C PRO A 82 -16.74 19.42 -35.21
N TYR A 83 -15.99 20.50 -35.43
CA TYR A 83 -16.53 21.81 -35.83
C TYR A 83 -16.99 22.82 -34.75
N ILE A 84 -16.17 23.88 -34.70
CA ILE A 84 -16.56 25.28 -34.94
C ILE A 84 -17.09 26.11 -33.75
N ARG A 85 -16.12 26.81 -33.15
CA ARG A 85 -15.97 28.28 -33.19
C ARG A 85 -17.29 29.06 -33.38
N LYS A 86 -17.81 29.60 -32.27
CA LYS A 86 -18.57 30.85 -32.29
C LYS A 86 -17.85 31.89 -31.42
N LYS A 87 -17.31 32.91 -32.09
CA LYS A 87 -16.74 34.11 -31.47
C LYS A 87 -17.91 35.00 -31.07
N GLU A 88 -18.03 35.35 -29.80
CA GLU A 88 -18.83 36.50 -29.36
C GLU A 88 -17.98 37.40 -28.45
N ALA A 89 -18.25 38.69 -28.57
CA ALA A 89 -17.38 39.85 -28.43
C ALA A 89 -17.13 40.32 -26.98
N PRO A 90 -16.21 41.29 -26.76
CA PRO A 90 -15.97 41.87 -25.43
C PRO A 90 -16.98 42.99 -25.15
N SER A 91 -17.71 42.89 -24.03
CA SER A 91 -18.49 44.01 -23.49
C SER A 91 -17.99 44.37 -22.10
N THR A 92 -17.26 45.48 -22.05
CA THR A 92 -17.11 46.39 -20.91
C THR A 92 -18.47 46.67 -20.27
N GLY A 93 -18.56 46.54 -18.94
CA GLY A 93 -19.79 46.84 -18.19
C GLY A 93 -19.50 47.06 -16.71
N LEU A 94 -19.21 48.32 -16.36
CA LEU A 94 -18.93 48.85 -15.04
C LEU A 94 -20.25 49.35 -14.41
N PHE A 95 -20.91 48.57 -13.54
CA PHE A 95 -22.04 48.98 -12.67
C PHE A 95 -22.14 47.91 -11.56
N GLY A 96 -22.19 48.16 -10.25
CA GLY A 96 -22.68 49.31 -9.51
C GLY A 96 -24.17 49.16 -9.23
N ARG A 97 -24.56 48.65 -8.05
CA ARG A 97 -25.85 48.77 -7.28
C ARG A 97 -26.15 47.48 -6.51
N LEU A 98 -26.11 47.52 -5.18
CA LEU A 98 -27.17 47.93 -4.24
C LEU A 98 -28.29 46.90 -4.11
N PHE A 99 -28.24 46.24 -2.94
CA PHE A 99 -29.28 45.55 -2.20
C PHE A 99 -30.72 45.70 -2.72
N SER A 100 -31.36 44.55 -2.96
CA SER A 100 -32.81 44.43 -3.09
C SER A 100 -33.31 43.43 -2.02
N PRO A 101 -34.32 43.77 -1.20
CA PRO A 101 -34.91 42.85 -0.24
C PRO A 101 -35.81 41.86 -0.98
N ARG A 102 -35.47 40.58 -0.92
CA ARG A 102 -36.25 39.51 -1.53
C ARG A 102 -37.51 39.25 -0.69
N THR A 103 -38.65 39.61 -1.23
CA THR A 103 -39.99 39.26 -0.74
C THR A 103 -40.14 37.73 -0.75
N VAL A 104 -40.44 37.15 0.41
CA VAL A 104 -40.78 35.74 0.57
C VAL A 104 -42.20 35.54 0.05
N GLN A 105 -42.34 34.98 -1.15
CA GLN A 105 -43.61 34.41 -1.61
C GLN A 105 -43.61 32.92 -1.32
N THR A 106 -44.46 32.53 -0.37
CA THR A 106 -44.82 31.14 -0.07
C THR A 106 -45.59 30.57 -1.25
N GLN A 107 -44.95 29.69 -2.03
CA GLN A 107 -45.63 28.89 -3.04
C GLN A 107 -46.28 27.64 -2.40
N PRO A 108 -47.38 27.13 -2.97
CA PRO A 108 -48.09 25.96 -2.48
C PRO A 108 -47.23 24.70 -2.60
N ILE A 109 -47.30 23.86 -1.58
CA ILE A 109 -46.62 22.57 -1.49
C ILE A 109 -47.23 21.62 -2.52
N GLU A 110 -46.69 21.63 -3.74
CA GLU A 110 -46.88 20.55 -4.70
C GLU A 110 -46.00 19.38 -4.26
N THR A 111 -46.66 18.26 -3.94
CA THR A 111 -46.01 17.01 -3.55
C THR A 111 -45.07 16.55 -4.67
N PRO A 112 -43.74 16.48 -4.45
CA PRO A 112 -42.81 16.05 -5.48
C PRO A 112 -43.09 14.59 -5.83
N GLN A 113 -43.48 14.37 -7.09
CA GLN A 113 -43.57 13.04 -7.66
C GLN A 113 -42.24 12.32 -7.43
N SER A 114 -42.30 11.17 -6.78
CA SER A 114 -41.19 10.22 -6.63
C SER A 114 -40.67 9.86 -8.01
N GLN A 115 -39.67 10.60 -8.48
CA GLN A 115 -38.83 10.17 -9.58
C GLN A 115 -38.04 8.98 -9.04
N LEU A 116 -38.30 7.81 -9.63
CA LEU A 116 -37.45 6.63 -9.54
C LEU A 116 -36.03 7.07 -9.92
N VAL A 117 -35.23 7.41 -8.91
CA VAL A 117 -33.80 7.58 -9.03
C VAL A 117 -33.29 6.21 -9.47
N GLN A 118 -33.05 6.08 -10.78
CA GLN A 118 -32.29 4.97 -11.32
C GLN A 118 -30.93 5.05 -10.65
N SER A 119 -30.75 4.26 -9.59
CA SER A 119 -29.50 4.18 -8.86
C SER A 119 -28.44 3.74 -9.86
N GLU A 120 -27.54 4.65 -10.20
CA GLU A 120 -26.35 4.32 -10.97
C GLU A 120 -25.66 3.12 -10.32
N PRO A 121 -25.12 2.18 -11.12
CA PRO A 121 -24.44 1.02 -10.59
C PRO A 121 -23.31 1.50 -9.67
N ILE A 122 -23.30 1.02 -8.43
CA ILE A 122 -22.25 1.29 -7.47
C ILE A 122 -20.98 0.63 -7.99
N VAL A 123 -20.14 1.40 -8.68
CA VAL A 123 -18.83 0.94 -9.14
C VAL A 123 -17.91 0.96 -7.91
N ILE A 124 -17.49 -0.23 -7.51
CA ILE A 124 -16.52 -0.40 -6.43
C ILE A 124 -15.13 -0.25 -7.03
N TYR A 125 -14.36 0.72 -6.55
CA TYR A 125 -13.00 0.97 -7.03
C TYR A 125 -11.97 0.43 -6.05
N ASN A 126 -11.02 -0.34 -6.58
CA ASN A 126 -9.87 -0.81 -5.83
C ASN A 126 -8.82 0.29 -5.73
N ILE A 127 -8.21 0.39 -4.56
CA ILE A 127 -7.08 1.29 -4.33
C ILE A 127 -5.83 0.64 -4.93
N GLN A 128 -5.09 1.36 -5.76
CA GLN A 128 -3.85 0.84 -6.32
C GLN A 128 -2.66 1.23 -5.44
N PRO A 129 -1.88 0.24 -4.95
CA PRO A 129 -0.63 0.53 -4.27
C PRO A 129 0.37 1.09 -5.28
N ILE A 130 0.98 2.22 -4.95
CA ILE A 130 2.06 2.79 -5.76
C ILE A 130 3.35 2.64 -4.99
N THR A 131 4.39 2.17 -5.66
CA THR A 131 5.70 1.95 -5.06
C THR A 131 6.52 3.23 -4.90
N LYS A 132 6.20 4.31 -5.63
CA LYS A 132 6.90 5.60 -5.51
C LYS A 132 5.93 6.77 -5.66
N ALA A 133 5.89 7.65 -4.65
CA ALA A 133 5.18 8.91 -4.72
C ALA A 133 5.86 9.86 -5.72
N PRO A 134 5.11 10.70 -6.46
CA PRO A 134 5.69 11.77 -7.25
C PRO A 134 6.52 12.71 -6.35
N PRO A 135 7.70 13.18 -6.79
CA PRO A 135 8.49 14.12 -6.01
C PRO A 135 7.68 15.40 -5.77
N GLY A 136 7.54 15.79 -4.49
CA GLY A 136 6.78 16.98 -4.10
C GLY A 136 5.27 16.78 -3.94
N SER A 137 4.76 15.53 -4.00
CA SER A 137 3.35 15.27 -3.67
C SER A 137 3.10 15.34 -2.16
N LYS A 138 1.92 15.83 -1.76
CA LYS A 138 1.45 15.88 -0.37
C LYS A 138 0.33 14.89 -0.13
N CYS A 139 0.32 14.28 1.06
CA CYS A 139 -0.77 13.42 1.50
C CYS A 139 -2.06 14.22 1.66
N MET A 140 -3.15 13.77 1.02
CA MET A 140 -4.41 14.49 1.10
C MET A 140 -5.12 14.38 2.45
N ILE A 141 -4.78 13.37 3.28
CA ILE A 141 -5.30 13.23 4.65
C ILE A 141 -4.43 14.02 5.63
N SER A 142 -3.14 13.69 5.76
CA SER A 142 -2.26 14.29 6.77
C SER A 142 -1.71 15.67 6.38
N LYS A 143 -1.80 16.06 5.10
CA LYS A 143 -1.19 17.27 4.52
C LYS A 143 0.33 17.35 4.61
N LEU A 144 0.99 16.26 5.02
CA LEU A 144 2.44 16.14 5.09
C LEU A 144 3.03 15.85 3.70
N ASP A 145 4.24 16.34 3.46
CA ASP A 145 5.03 16.00 2.27
C ASP A 145 5.36 14.51 2.28
N MET A 146 5.09 13.84 1.16
CA MET A 146 5.38 12.42 1.00
C MET A 146 6.86 12.23 0.73
N LYS A 147 7.48 11.30 1.43
CA LYS A 147 8.83 10.84 1.15
C LYS A 147 8.79 9.76 0.08
N PRO A 148 9.84 9.62 -0.74
CA PRO A 148 9.95 8.54 -1.72
C PRO A 148 9.95 7.13 -1.09
N GLU A 149 10.18 7.05 0.22
CA GLU A 149 10.18 5.81 1.01
C GLU A 149 8.82 5.49 1.65
N ASP A 150 7.86 6.43 1.59
CA ASP A 150 6.55 6.22 2.20
C ASP A 150 5.70 5.27 1.36
N ASN A 151 4.95 4.39 2.03
CA ASN A 151 3.95 3.54 1.36
C ASN A 151 2.79 4.41 0.91
N VAL A 152 2.68 4.68 -0.39
CA VAL A 152 1.64 5.55 -0.95
C VAL A 152 0.65 4.72 -1.76
N VAL A 153 -0.61 5.12 -1.69
CA VAL A 153 -1.68 4.57 -2.50
C VAL A 153 -2.34 5.69 -3.29
N GLN A 154 -2.88 5.35 -4.46
CA GLN A 154 -3.63 6.30 -5.28
C GLN A 154 -5.07 5.84 -5.50
N CYS A 155 -5.98 6.79 -5.38
CA CYS A 155 -7.37 6.58 -5.76
C CYS A 155 -7.47 6.50 -7.29
N VAL A 156 -8.07 5.43 -7.81
CA VAL A 156 -8.24 5.23 -9.26
C VAL A 156 -9.18 6.28 -9.88
N ASN A 157 -10.15 6.79 -9.11
CA ASN A 157 -11.14 7.73 -9.64
C ASN A 157 -10.61 9.17 -9.72
N CYS A 158 -10.00 9.69 -8.65
CA CYS A 158 -9.53 11.08 -8.60
C CYS A 158 -8.01 11.25 -8.64
N HIS A 159 -7.26 10.16 -8.74
CA HIS A 159 -5.79 10.14 -8.80
C HIS A 159 -5.08 10.82 -7.62
N SER A 160 -5.79 11.08 -6.51
CA SER A 160 -5.20 11.63 -5.29
C SER A 160 -4.35 10.59 -4.57
N TYR A 161 -3.26 11.06 -3.96
CA TYR A 161 -2.27 10.25 -3.27
C TYR A 161 -2.49 10.29 -1.74
N PHE A 162 -2.38 9.13 -1.12
CA PHE A 162 -2.51 8.94 0.33
C PHE A 162 -1.41 8.06 0.86
N ILE A 163 -0.89 8.35 2.06
CA ILE A 163 -0.04 7.38 2.75
C ILE A 163 -0.93 6.24 3.24
N LYS A 164 -0.50 4.99 2.98
CA LYS A 164 -1.25 3.75 3.23
C LYS A 164 -1.84 3.71 4.63
N ASP A 165 -1.04 4.01 5.65
CA ASP A 165 -1.48 3.92 7.05
C ASP A 165 -2.64 4.86 7.37
N TYR A 166 -2.58 6.11 6.86
CA TYR A 166 -3.65 7.09 7.09
C TYR A 166 -4.94 6.75 6.33
N ILE A 167 -4.86 6.22 5.11
CA ILE A 167 -6.07 5.81 4.39
C ILE A 167 -6.68 4.55 4.99
N VAL A 168 -5.86 3.61 5.49
CA VAL A 168 -6.36 2.41 6.19
C VAL A 168 -7.10 2.83 7.46
N GLU A 169 -6.54 3.78 8.22
CA GLU A 169 -7.20 4.31 9.42
C GLU A 169 -8.49 5.06 9.08
N TRP A 170 -8.50 5.87 8.02
CA TRP A 170 -9.71 6.54 7.52
C TRP A 170 -10.79 5.50 7.16
N LEU A 171 -10.39 4.43 6.46
CA LEU A 171 -11.31 3.41 5.96
C LEU A 171 -11.92 2.52 7.04
N LYS A 172 -11.42 2.59 8.29
CA LYS A 172 -12.06 1.93 9.44
C LYS A 172 -13.37 2.59 9.84
N ASN A 173 -13.49 3.90 9.64
CA ASN A 173 -14.64 4.70 10.07
C ASN A 173 -15.50 5.18 8.90
N HIS A 174 -14.95 5.20 7.69
CA HIS A 174 -15.62 5.68 6.48
C HIS A 174 -15.34 4.71 5.34
N GLU A 175 -16.26 4.52 4.41
CA GLU A 175 -16.04 3.64 3.24
C GLU A 175 -15.70 4.42 1.96
N ASN A 176 -15.48 5.73 2.06
CA ASN A 176 -15.35 6.63 0.93
C ASN A 176 -14.01 7.36 0.87
N CYS A 177 -13.62 7.75 -0.35
CA CYS A 177 -12.45 8.58 -0.59
C CYS A 177 -12.65 9.98 0.03
N PRO A 178 -11.70 10.49 0.83
CA PRO A 178 -11.81 11.83 1.44
C PRO A 178 -11.78 12.98 0.43
N VAL A 179 -11.38 12.73 -0.83
CA VAL A 179 -11.31 13.74 -1.90
C VAL A 179 -12.53 13.69 -2.82
N CYS A 180 -12.83 12.52 -3.39
CA CYS A 180 -13.91 12.37 -4.38
C CYS A 180 -15.17 11.68 -3.87
N GLN A 181 -15.20 11.26 -2.59
CA GLN A 181 -16.33 10.63 -1.92
C GLN A 181 -16.82 9.30 -2.55
N THR A 182 -16.09 8.77 -3.51
CA THR A 182 -16.38 7.46 -4.11
C THR A 182 -16.08 6.34 -3.12
N ILE A 183 -16.90 5.29 -3.11
CA ILE A 183 -16.72 4.12 -2.24
C ILE A 183 -15.43 3.38 -2.65
N LEU A 184 -14.56 3.13 -1.68
CA LEU A 184 -13.29 2.43 -1.87
C LEU A 184 -13.35 1.07 -1.16
N ARG A 185 -12.80 0.03 -1.79
CA ARG A 185 -12.51 -1.24 -1.11
C ARG A 185 -11.01 -1.52 -1.09
N MET A 186 -10.56 -2.03 0.05
CA MET A 186 -9.23 -2.64 0.20
C MET A 186 -9.39 -4.14 0.06
N ASP A 187 -8.80 -4.69 -0.99
CA ASP A 187 -8.66 -6.13 -1.20
C ASP A 187 -7.40 -6.67 -0.51
#